data_AF-A0A5B7W2U1-F1
#
_entry.id   AF-A0A5B7W2U1-F1
#
_cell.length_a   1.000
_cell.length_b   1.000
_cell.length_c   1.000
_cell.angle_alpha   90.00
_cell.angle_beta   90.00
_cell.angle_gamma   90.00
#
_symmetry.space_group_name_H-M   'P 1'
#
loop_
_entity.id
_entity.type
_entity.pdbx_description
1 polymer ?
#
loop_
_entity_poly.entity_id
_entity_poly.type
_entity_poly.pdbx_seq_one_letter_code
_entity_poly.pdbx_strand_id
1 'polypeptide(L)'
;MTPHGLSSSLCQWIPHQEGQGLRLSGPFKELANVVGTTPSTVSLRLRYRTPLTAMLGARTFIGGERGLAFTLNDTTGVIALWADPTPQLDRVPNYPLGEDHPGAIYLQPKDKR
;
A
#
# COMPACT_ATOMS: atom_id res chain seq x y z
N MET A 1 7.89 -12.06 -8.93
CA MET A 1 6.73 -12.76 -8.36
C MET A 1 5.91 -11.77 -7.57
N THR A 2 4.60 -11.74 -7.76
CA THR A 2 3.68 -10.94 -6.94
C THR A 2 3.52 -11.61 -5.57
N PRO A 3 3.67 -10.89 -4.44
CA PRO A 3 3.46 -11.47 -3.12
C PRO A 3 2.08 -12.16 -3.06
N HIS A 4 2.03 -13.38 -2.54
CA HIS A 4 0.82 -14.22 -2.56
C HIS A 4 -0.43 -13.53 -1.97
N GLY A 5 -0.27 -12.68 -0.97
CA GLY A 5 -1.39 -11.91 -0.40
C GLY A 5 -1.83 -10.73 -1.27
N LEU A 6 -0.94 -10.14 -2.05
CA LEU A 6 -1.19 -8.88 -2.77
C LEU A 6 -2.13 -9.09 -3.96
N SER A 7 -1.98 -10.19 -4.72
CA SER A 7 -2.84 -10.50 -5.87
C SER A 7 -4.30 -10.75 -5.51
N SER A 8 -4.57 -11.16 -4.27
CA SER A 8 -5.92 -11.36 -3.73
C SER A 8 -6.39 -10.21 -2.83
N SER A 9 -5.59 -9.16 -2.70
CA SER A 9 -5.93 -7.98 -1.90
C SER A 9 -6.70 -6.96 -2.75
N LEU A 10 -7.63 -6.27 -2.10
CA LEU A 10 -8.39 -5.15 -2.62
C LEU A 10 -7.89 -3.88 -1.97
N CYS A 11 -7.65 -2.86 -2.79
CA CYS A 11 -7.34 -1.53 -2.32
C CYS A 11 -8.48 -0.60 -2.76
N GLN A 12 -9.16 0.05 -1.84
CA GLN A 12 -10.32 0.88 -2.16
C GLN A 12 -10.31 2.14 -1.32
N TRP A 13 -10.92 3.19 -1.84
CA TRP A 13 -11.20 4.37 -1.02
C TRP A 13 -12.18 3.99 0.09
N ILE A 14 -11.92 4.48 1.31
CA ILE A 14 -12.90 4.38 2.40
C ILE A 14 -14.11 5.23 1.98
N PRO A 15 -15.34 4.68 2.03
CA PRO A 15 -16.54 5.46 1.76
C PRO A 15 -16.61 6.69 2.66
N HIS A 16 -17.03 7.83 2.13
CA HIS A 16 -16.99 9.11 2.88
C HIS A 16 -17.79 9.08 4.20
N GLN A 17 -18.79 8.20 4.30
CA GLN A 17 -19.58 7.99 5.52
C GLN A 17 -18.83 7.20 6.60
N GLU A 18 -17.80 6.43 6.23
CA GLU A 18 -16.99 5.58 7.11
C GLU A 18 -15.66 6.23 7.50
N GLY A 19 -15.36 7.40 6.94
CA GLY A 19 -14.13 8.15 7.18
C GLY A 19 -13.43 8.56 5.88
N GLN A 20 -12.18 8.99 6.03
CA GLN A 20 -11.33 9.40 4.90
C GLN A 20 -10.06 8.55 4.91
N GLY A 21 -9.75 7.92 3.77
CA GLY A 21 -8.50 7.18 3.62
C GLY A 21 -8.59 6.06 2.60
N LEU A 22 -7.57 5.21 2.63
CA LEU A 22 -7.43 4.05 1.76
C LEU A 22 -7.55 2.77 2.60
N ARG A 23 -8.42 1.86 2.18
CA ARG A 23 -8.62 0.55 2.81
C ARG A 23 -7.93 -0.50 1.96
N LEU A 24 -6.92 -1.15 2.53
CA LEU A 24 -6.35 -2.38 2.01
C LEU A 24 -7.00 -3.56 2.76
N SER A 25 -7.76 -4.38 2.03
CA SER A 25 -8.38 -5.59 2.56
C SER A 25 -7.91 -6.80 1.78
N GLY A 26 -7.78 -7.94 2.42
CA GLY A 26 -7.37 -9.15 1.73
C GLY A 26 -7.22 -10.31 2.69
N PRO A 27 -7.17 -11.53 2.16
CA PRO A 27 -6.76 -12.67 2.94
C PRO A 27 -5.27 -12.51 3.21
N PHE A 28 -4.91 -11.80 4.29
CA PHE A 28 -3.57 -11.84 4.89
C PHE A 28 -3.35 -13.24 5.50
N LYS A 29 -3.45 -14.27 4.67
CA LYS A 29 -3.40 -15.68 5.05
C LYS A 29 -2.02 -16.02 5.55
N GLU A 30 -1.98 -16.98 6.47
CA GLU A 30 -0.76 -17.68 6.85
C GLU A 30 -0.06 -18.20 5.58
N LEU A 31 1.23 -17.88 5.45
CA LEU A 31 2.09 -18.51 4.45
C LEU A 31 2.35 -19.94 4.93
N ALA A 32 1.45 -20.86 4.54
CA ALA A 32 1.64 -22.27 4.78
C ALA A 32 3.04 -22.69 4.30
N ASN A 33 3.82 -23.25 5.22
CA ASN A 33 5.19 -23.74 5.05
C ASN A 33 6.35 -22.72 5.12
N VAL A 34 6.13 -21.49 5.60
CA VAL A 34 7.25 -20.53 5.82
C VAL A 34 7.35 -20.05 7.28
N VAL A 35 6.23 -19.79 7.95
CA VAL A 35 6.18 -19.48 9.39
C VAL A 35 4.81 -19.95 9.90
N GLY A 36 4.76 -20.83 10.89
CA GLY A 36 3.52 -21.41 11.44
C GLY A 36 2.67 -20.44 12.28
N THR A 37 2.65 -19.15 11.93
CA THR A 37 1.93 -18.11 12.67
C THR A 37 1.31 -17.10 11.71
N THR A 38 0.11 -16.61 12.06
CA THR A 38 -0.50 -15.43 11.42
C THR A 38 0.47 -14.26 11.39
N PRO A 39 0.60 -13.53 10.27
CA PRO A 39 1.39 -12.30 10.25
C PRO A 39 0.85 -11.29 11.28
N SER A 40 1.62 -11.02 12.34
CA SER A 40 1.28 -10.01 13.36
C SER A 40 1.66 -8.59 12.94
N THR A 41 2.39 -8.45 11.84
CA THR A 41 2.87 -7.17 11.32
C THR A 41 2.80 -7.11 9.80
N VAL A 42 2.26 -6.01 9.27
CA VAL A 42 2.19 -5.72 7.83
C VAL A 42 2.83 -4.35 7.59
N SER A 43 3.84 -4.31 6.72
CA SER A 43 4.47 -3.06 6.29
C SER A 43 4.14 -2.76 4.84
N LEU A 44 3.75 -1.52 4.55
CA LEU A 44 3.37 -1.01 3.23
C LEU A 44 4.08 0.30 2.94
N ARG A 45 4.38 0.54 1.66
CA ARG A 45 4.83 1.84 1.16
C ARG A 45 3.87 2.37 0.12
N LEU A 46 3.40 3.60 0.30
CA LEU A 46 2.50 4.29 -0.62
C LEU A 46 3.23 5.45 -1.30
N ARG A 47 3.20 5.45 -2.64
CA ARG A 47 3.66 6.55 -3.48
C ARG A 47 2.45 7.14 -4.18
N TYR A 48 2.03 8.33 -3.75
CA TYR A 48 0.89 9.02 -4.32
C TYR A 48 1.19 10.51 -4.49
N ARG A 49 0.38 11.14 -5.34
CA ARG A 49 0.40 12.58 -5.62
C ARG A 49 -0.93 13.17 -5.19
N THR A 50 -0.92 14.44 -4.83
CA THR A 50 -2.19 15.16 -4.71
C THR A 50 -2.78 15.37 -6.11
N PRO A 51 -4.11 15.52 -6.25
CA PRO A 51 -4.72 15.81 -7.54
C PRO A 51 -4.06 16.99 -8.25
N LEU A 52 -3.79 18.07 -7.51
CA LEU A 52 -3.12 19.26 -8.04
C LEU A 52 -1.72 18.95 -8.60
N THR A 53 -0.88 18.26 -7.82
CA THR A 53 0.49 17.93 -8.25
C THR A 53 0.51 16.94 -9.42
N ALA A 54 -0.43 16.01 -9.44
CA ALA A 54 -0.61 15.11 -10.58
C ALA A 54 -1.01 15.87 -11.86
N MET A 55 -1.97 16.80 -11.78
CA MET A 55 -2.43 17.63 -12.91
C MET A 55 -1.32 18.53 -13.47
N LEU A 56 -0.43 19.00 -12.61
CA LEU A 56 0.73 19.82 -13.01
C LEU A 56 1.90 19.00 -13.57
N GLY A 57 1.73 17.68 -13.74
CA GLY A 57 2.78 16.81 -14.26
C GLY A 57 3.99 16.64 -13.32
N ALA A 58 3.83 16.97 -12.04
CA ALA A 58 4.90 16.81 -11.06
C ALA A 58 5.30 15.34 -10.98
N ARG A 59 6.61 15.07 -10.98
CA ARG A 59 7.15 13.70 -10.94
C ARG A 59 7.35 13.18 -9.53
N THR A 60 7.39 14.06 -8.55
CA THR A 60 7.62 13.76 -7.14
C THR A 60 6.38 13.18 -6.48
N PHE A 61 6.58 12.43 -5.39
CA PHE A 61 5.51 11.86 -4.57
C PHE A 61 5.48 12.53 -3.19
N ILE A 62 4.33 12.44 -2.51
CA ILE A 62 4.25 12.76 -1.09
C ILE A 62 5.17 11.81 -0.32
N GLY A 63 6.05 12.35 0.54
CA GLY A 63 7.14 11.58 1.18
C GLY A 63 8.42 11.46 0.34
N GLY A 64 8.52 12.18 -0.78
CA GLY A 64 9.68 12.14 -1.68
C GLY A 64 9.70 10.89 -2.55
N GLU A 65 10.85 10.59 -3.16
CA GLU A 65 10.96 9.47 -4.11
C GLU A 65 10.58 8.11 -3.53
N ARG A 66 10.74 7.93 -2.22
CA ARG A 66 10.40 6.68 -1.52
C ARG A 66 8.93 6.62 -1.10
N GLY A 67 8.18 7.71 -1.16
CA GLY A 67 6.81 7.74 -0.63
C GLY A 67 6.74 7.63 0.89
N LEU A 68 5.57 7.27 1.41
CA LEU A 68 5.32 7.11 2.84
C LEU A 68 5.27 5.63 3.22
N ALA A 69 5.92 5.27 4.33
CA ALA A 69 5.91 3.91 4.87
C ALA A 69 4.98 3.80 6.09
N PHE A 70 4.24 2.70 6.15
CA PHE A 70 3.29 2.39 7.21
C PHE A 70 3.54 0.97 7.68
N THR A 71 3.50 0.76 8.99
CA THR A 71 3.55 -0.56 9.60
C THR A 71 2.34 -0.73 10.50
N LEU A 72 1.50 -1.69 10.18
CA LEU A 72 0.39 -2.12 11.01
C LEU A 72 0.87 -3.29 11.86
N ASN A 73 0.64 -3.24 13.15
CA ASN A 73 0.84 -4.36 14.07
C ASN A 73 -0.48 -4.64 14.80
N ASP A 74 -0.79 -5.92 15.03
CA ASP A 74 -2.02 -6.38 15.68
C ASP A 74 -2.22 -5.87 17.12
N THR A 75 -1.13 -5.47 17.77
CA THR A 75 -1.07 -5.01 19.16
C THR A 75 -1.10 -3.48 19.27
N THR A 76 -0.50 -2.76 18.32
CA THR A 76 -0.33 -1.30 18.39
C THR A 76 -1.14 -0.51 17.36
N GLY A 77 -1.82 -1.17 16.42
CA GLY A 77 -2.50 -0.50 15.31
C GLY A 77 -1.53 0.04 14.26
N VAL A 78 -1.94 1.08 13.52
CA VAL A 78 -1.13 1.68 12.43
C VAL A 78 -0.05 2.58 13.03
N ILE A 79 1.21 2.18 12.93
CA ILE A 79 2.37 3.02 13.18
C ILE A 79 2.84 3.55 11.83
N ALA A 80 2.66 4.85 11.59
CA ALA A 80 3.30 5.49 10.46
C ALA A 80 4.81 5.61 10.76
N LEU A 81 5.66 5.01 9.94
CA LEU A 81 7.11 5.12 10.08
C LEU A 81 7.56 6.41 9.40
N TRP A 82 7.55 7.50 10.16
CA TRP A 82 8.11 8.76 9.70
C TRP A 82 9.61 8.78 10.01
N ALA A 83 10.40 8.43 8.98
CA ALA A 83 11.87 8.51 8.90
C ALA A 83 12.71 7.26 9.28
N ASP A 84 12.10 6.16 9.74
CA ASP A 84 12.88 4.93 9.98
C ASP A 84 13.31 4.25 8.66
N PRO A 85 14.55 3.73 8.58
CA PRO A 85 15.00 2.97 7.43
C PRO A 85 14.13 1.72 7.26
N THR A 86 13.60 1.53 6.06
CA THR A 86 12.71 0.41 5.71
C THR A 86 13.34 -0.47 4.63
N PRO A 87 14.49 -1.14 4.92
CA PRO A 87 15.32 -1.82 3.93
C PRO A 87 14.60 -2.99 3.23
N GLN A 88 13.62 -3.60 3.88
CA GLN A 88 12.77 -4.62 3.27
C GLN A 88 11.84 -4.01 2.21
N LEU A 89 11.22 -2.86 2.52
CA LEU A 89 10.35 -2.13 1.58
C LEU A 89 11.14 -1.46 0.44
N ASP A 90 12.44 -1.29 0.61
CA ASP A 90 13.33 -0.77 -0.44
C ASP A 90 13.60 -1.76 -1.55
N ARG A 91 13.38 -3.05 -1.28
CA ARG A 91 13.67 -4.15 -2.20
C ARG A 91 12.43 -4.70 -2.90
N VAL A 92 11.23 -4.27 -2.49
CA VAL A 92 9.97 -4.74 -3.09
C VAL A 92 9.62 -3.92 -4.33
N PRO A 93 9.01 -4.54 -5.35
CA PRO A 93 8.59 -3.81 -6.55
C PRO A 93 7.38 -2.92 -6.29
N ASN A 94 7.19 -1.94 -7.18
CA ASN A 94 6.03 -1.06 -7.14
C ASN A 94 4.85 -1.70 -7.89
N TYR A 95 3.67 -1.63 -7.29
CA TYR A 95 2.42 -2.08 -7.89
C TYR A 95 1.54 -0.85 -8.12
N PRO A 96 1.32 -0.40 -9.37
CA PRO A 96 0.43 0.70 -9.66
C PRO A 96 -0.99 0.37 -9.20
N LEU A 97 -1.58 1.30 -8.47
CA LEU A 97 -2.94 1.22 -7.95
C LEU A 97 -3.83 2.02 -8.91
N GLY A 98 -4.30 1.34 -9.97
CA GLY A 98 -5.06 1.95 -11.06
C GLY A 98 -4.17 2.31 -12.26
N GLU A 99 -4.57 1.88 -13.47
CA GLU A 99 -3.87 2.16 -14.73
C GLU A 99 -4.13 3.59 -15.22
N ASP A 100 -3.78 4.61 -14.44
CA ASP A 100 -3.95 6.03 -14.80
C ASP A 100 -5.40 6.42 -15.22
N HIS A 101 -6.40 5.58 -14.93
CA HIS A 101 -7.82 5.84 -15.22
C HIS A 101 -8.39 6.81 -14.18
N PRO A 102 -8.74 8.05 -14.56
CA PRO A 102 -9.38 8.99 -13.66
C PRO A 102 -10.72 8.43 -13.18
N GLY A 103 -10.96 8.44 -11.86
CA GLY A 103 -12.25 8.00 -11.30
C GLY A 103 -12.37 6.51 -11.01
N ALA A 104 -11.27 5.75 -10.96
CA ALA A 104 -11.31 4.36 -10.52
C ALA A 104 -11.86 4.24 -9.07
N ILE A 105 -13.01 3.59 -8.93
CA ILE A 105 -13.67 3.33 -7.63
C ILE A 105 -12.94 2.22 -6.87
N TYR A 106 -12.23 1.34 -7.59
CA TYR A 106 -11.44 0.24 -7.04
C TYR A 106 -10.01 0.32 -7.56
N LEU A 107 -9.04 0.21 -6.65
CA LEU A 107 -7.62 0.13 -6.96
C LEU A 107 -7.17 -1.33 -6.78
N GLN A 108 -6.55 -1.91 -7.80
CA GLN A 108 -6.10 -3.30 -7.70
C GLN A 108 -4.61 -3.40 -8.06
N PRO A 109 -3.77 -3.90 -7.14
CA PRO A 109 -2.35 -4.12 -7.40
C PRO A 109 -2.21 -5.39 -8.25
N LYS A 110 -2.49 -5.27 -9.55
CA LYS A 110 -2.54 -6.42 -10.47
C LYS A 110 -1.23 -6.63 -11.20
N ASP A 111 -0.65 -5.55 -11.69
CA ASP A 111 0.51 -5.61 -12.57
C ASP A 111 1.76 -5.09 -11.86
N LYS A 112 2.90 -5.70 -12.15
CA LYS A 112 4.20 -5.24 -11.64
C LYS A 112 4.74 -4.19 -12.62
N ARG A 113 5.22 -3.05 -12.10
CA ARG A 113 6.05 -2.11 -12.88
C ARG A 113 7.53 -2.28 -12.52
#